data_AF-A0A382ZVK3-F1
#
_entry.id   AF-A0A382ZVK3-F1
#
_cell.length_a   1.000
_cell.length_b   1.000
_cell.length_c   1.000
_cell.angle_alpha   90.00
_cell.angle_beta   90.00
_cell.angle_gamma   90.00
#
_symmetry.space_group_name_H-M   'P 1'
#
loop_
_entity.id
_entity.type
_entity.pdbx_description
1 polymer ?
#
loop_
_entity_poly.entity_id
_entity_poly.type
_entity_poly.pdbx_seq_one_letter_code
_entity_poly.pdbx_strand_id
1 'polypeptide(L)' 'MKRKTFVIAEIGVNHNGDTVIAQDMICAAAEARVDAVKFQTFDTDKL' A
#
# COMPACT_ATOMS: atom_id res chain seq x y z
N MET A 1 0.76 19.70 -21.73
CA MET A 1 0.12 18.50 -21.15
C MET A 1 -0.08 18.70 -19.66
N LYS A 2 -1.27 18.43 -19.11
CA LYS A 2 -1.45 18.39 -17.65
C LYS A 2 -0.80 17.12 -17.10
N ARG A 3 -0.02 17.23 -16.03
CA ARG A 3 0.46 16.06 -15.27
C ARG A 3 -0.75 15.42 -14.59
N LYS A 4 -0.95 14.12 -14.79
CA LYS A 4 -1.95 13.33 -14.05
C LYS A 4 -1.55 13.32 -12.57
N THR A 5 -2.52 13.48 -11.67
CA THR A 5 -2.30 13.19 -10.25
C THR A 5 -1.94 11.72 -10.09
N PHE A 6 -0.82 11.45 -9.42
CA PHE A 6 -0.40 10.09 -9.10
C PHE A 6 -1.00 9.68 -7.75
N VAL A 7 -1.81 8.62 -7.73
CA VAL A 7 -2.54 8.16 -6.56
C VAL A 7 -1.85 6.95 -5.97
N ILE A 8 -1.54 7.02 -4.68
CA ILE A 8 -0.91 5.94 -3.92
C ILE A 8 -1.88 5.46 -2.84
N ALA A 9 -2.21 4.17 -2.84
CA ALA A 9 -2.91 3.55 -1.72
C ALA A 9 -1.89 3.19 -0.63
N GLU A 10 -2.02 3.82 0.53
CA GLU A 10 -1.19 3.55 1.70
C GLU A 10 -1.71 2.32 2.45
N ILE A 11 -1.05 1.18 2.28
CA ILE A 11 -1.32 -0.03 3.06
C ILE A 11 -0.62 0.08 4.43
N GLY A 12 0.58 0.67 4.46
CA GLY A 12 1.33 0.89 5.70
C GLY A 12 1.58 -0.42 6.44
N VAL A 13 1.02 -0.53 7.66
CA VAL A 13 1.07 -1.72 8.54
C VAL A 13 -0.30 -2.36 8.74
N ASN A 14 -1.32 -1.92 7.98
CA ASN A 14 -2.73 -2.30 8.20
C ASN A 14 -3.00 -3.79 7.99
N HIS A 15 -2.06 -4.50 7.36
CA HIS A 15 -2.10 -5.95 7.18
C HIS A 15 -1.78 -6.74 8.47
N ASN A 16 -1.40 -6.08 9.57
CA ASN A 16 -1.17 -6.71 10.89
C ASN A 16 -0.18 -7.90 10.86
N GLY A 17 0.80 -7.86 9.96
CA GLY A 17 1.77 -8.96 9.77
C GLY A 17 1.23 -10.17 8.99
N ASP A 18 -0.03 -10.16 8.57
CA ASP A 18 -0.65 -11.22 7.78
C ASP A 18 -0.44 -10.96 6.27
N THR A 19 0.16 -11.93 5.57
CA THR A 19 0.47 -11.83 4.14
C THR A 19 -0.74 -12.04 3.24
N VAL A 20 -1.77 -12.74 3.72
CA VAL A 20 -3.04 -12.92 3.01
C VAL A 20 -3.82 -11.61 3.02
N ILE A 21 -3.93 -10.96 4.18
CA ILE A 21 -4.56 -9.63 4.29
C ILE A 21 -3.82 -8.61 3.42
N ALA A 22 -2.48 -8.66 3.39
CA ALA A 22 -1.68 -7.79 2.52
C ALA A 22 -1.99 -8.01 1.03
N GLN A 23 -2.17 -9.26 0.59
CA GLN A 23 -2.57 -9.58 -0.79
C GLN A 23 -3.97 -9.05 -1.12
N ASP A 24 -4.94 -9.26 -0.22
CA ASP A 24 -6.31 -8.77 -0.42
C ASP A 24 -6.34 -7.25 -0.55
N MET A 25 -5.53 -6.54 0.25
CA MET A 25 -5.39 -5.08 0.14
C MET A 25 -4.77 -4.64 -1.19
N ILE A 26 -3.80 -5.39 -1.72
CA ILE A 26 -3.23 -5.12 -3.06
C ILE A 26 -4.29 -5.31 -4.14
N CYS A 27 -5.07 -6.39 -4.07
CA CYS A 27 -6.18 -6.64 -5.00
C CYS A 27 -7.21 -5.50 -4.95
N ALA A 28 -7.64 -5.08 -3.77
CA ALA A 28 -8.58 -3.98 -3.60
C ALA A 28 -8.03 -2.64 -4.15
N ALA A 29 -6.74 -2.36 -3.95
CA ALA A 29 -6.08 -1.18 -4.50
C ALA A 29 -6.02 -1.23 -6.04
N ALA A 30 -5.74 -2.40 -6.62
CA ALA A 30 -5.75 -2.61 -8.06
C ALA A 30 -7.16 -2.41 -8.67
N GLU A 31 -8.19 -2.93 -8.01
CA GLU A 31 -9.60 -2.71 -8.39
C GLU A 31 -9.99 -1.22 -8.35
N ALA A 32 -9.46 -0.48 -7.37
CA ALA A 32 -9.62 0.97 -7.25
C ALA A 32 -8.81 1.79 -8.29
N ARG A 33 -7.99 1.13 -9.12
CA ARG A 33 -7.17 1.75 -10.19
C ARG A 33 -6.21 2.83 -9.69
N VAL A 34 -5.63 2.63 -8.51
CA VAL A 34 -4.53 3.49 -8.03
C VAL A 34 -3.27 3.24 -8.86
N ASP A 35 -2.34 4.19 -8.85
CA ASP A 35 -1.10 4.07 -9.62
C ASP A 35 -0.03 3.24 -8.88
N ALA A 36 -0.10 3.19 -7.53
CA ALA A 36 0.79 2.37 -6.72
C ALA A 36 0.18 2.04 -5.34
N VAL A 37 0.76 1.04 -4.67
CA VAL A 37 0.57 0.77 -3.24
C VAL A 37 1.86 1.09 -2.48
N LYS A 38 1.75 1.49 -1.21
CA LYS A 38 2.91 1.75 -0.34
C LYS A 38 2.80 1.00 0.98
N PHE A 39 3.84 0.25 1.32
CA PHE A 39 4.04 -0.39 2.61
C PHE A 39 5.00 0.43 3.48
N GLN A 40 4.92 0.25 4.79
CA GLN A 40 5.89 0.81 5.72
C GLN A 40 6.87 -0.29 6.15
N THR A 41 8.15 -0.06 5.93
CA THR A 41 9.22 -0.91 6.46
C THR A 41 9.83 -0.20 7.65
N PHE A 42 9.78 -0.81 8.82
CA PHE A 42 10.46 -0.32 10.00
C PHE A 42 11.07 -1.49 10.77
N ASP A 43 12.15 -1.19 11.46
CA ASP A 43 12.81 -2.09 12.39
C ASP A 43 12.47 -1.56 13.79
N THR A 44 11.81 -2.37 14.60
CA THR A 44 11.41 -2.00 15.97
C THR A 44 12.60 -1.61 16.83
N ASP A 45 13.78 -2.14 16.52
CA ASP A 45 15.00 -1.91 17.29
C ASP A 45 15.73 -0.63 16.88
N LYS A 46 15.27 0.05 15.81
CA LYS A 46 15.86 1.28 15.25
C LYS A 46 14.94 2.49 15.31
N LEU A 47 13.85 2.41 16.08
CA LEU A 47 12.84 3.46 16.25
C LEU A 47 13.13 4.37 17.44
#